data_AF-A0A378ISE5-F1
#
_entry.id   AF-A0A378ISE5-F1
#
_cell.length_a   1.000
_cell.length_b   1.000
_cell.length_c   1.000
_cell.angle_alpha   90.00
_cell.angle_beta   90.00
_cell.angle_gamma   90.00
#
_symmetry.space_group_name_H-M   'P 1'
#
loop_
_entity.id
_entity.type
_entity.pdbx_description
1 polymer ?
#
loop_
_entity_poly.entity_id
_entity_poly.type
_entity_poly.pdbx_seq_one_letter_code
_entity_poly.pdbx_strand_id
1 'polypeptide(L)'
;MSFGDLFCVRVAGNVVNHDVLASIEYACNVVGAKLIVVLGHTRCGAIQAACDGVEKGHITQLLSKIQPAVAAERETINNRTSKNTEFVNHVTEFNIANTLQQIYKDSEILRLMIDQDNIAMIGAIYDVTSGKVNFNDYSHALTHLDGVDENNRLSEKMRNVLEKAKKTPITVDTENTVA
;
A
#
# COMPACT_ATOMS: atom_id res chain seq x y z
N MET A 1 -16.42 4.45 13.43
CA MET A 1 -15.51 5.36 12.72
C MET A 1 -16.16 6.73 12.64
N SER A 2 -15.50 7.75 13.19
CA SER A 2 -15.87 9.17 13.13
C SER A 2 -14.84 9.96 12.31
N PHE A 3 -15.16 11.22 12.03
CA PHE A 3 -14.23 12.17 11.42
C PHE A 3 -13.06 12.42 12.40
N GLY A 4 -11.83 12.07 11.99
CA GLY A 4 -10.65 12.12 12.85
C GLY A 4 -10.05 10.76 13.21
N ASP A 5 -10.76 9.66 12.96
CA ASP A 5 -10.24 8.29 13.20
C ASP A 5 -9.22 7.86 12.14
N LEU A 6 -9.13 8.59 11.03
CA LEU A 6 -8.21 8.34 9.92
C LEU A 6 -7.21 9.48 9.77
N PHE A 7 -5.93 9.15 9.88
CA PHE A 7 -4.84 10.03 9.46
C PHE A 7 -4.51 9.74 8.00
N CYS A 8 -4.82 10.68 7.09
CA CYS A 8 -4.71 10.45 5.65
C CYS A 8 -3.52 11.18 5.03
N VAL A 9 -2.61 10.42 4.42
CA VAL A 9 -1.57 10.94 3.51
C VAL A 9 -1.96 10.57 2.09
N ARG A 10 -2.12 11.56 1.20
CA ARG A 10 -2.58 11.32 -0.18
C ARG A 10 -1.68 12.02 -1.20
N VAL A 11 -1.01 11.21 -2.01
CA VAL A 11 -0.16 11.64 -3.12
C VAL A 11 -0.46 10.81 -4.36
N ALA A 12 -0.09 11.30 -5.55
CA ALA A 12 -0.29 10.55 -6.79
C ALA A 12 0.55 9.26 -6.79
N GLY A 13 -0.09 8.13 -7.16
CA GLY A 13 0.55 6.82 -7.21
C GLY A 13 0.95 6.25 -5.85
N ASN A 14 0.45 6.83 -4.74
CA ASN A 14 0.73 6.39 -3.36
C ASN A 14 2.23 6.13 -3.08
N VAL A 15 3.12 6.90 -3.73
CA VAL A 15 4.57 6.77 -3.63
C VAL A 15 5.09 7.33 -2.30
N VAL A 16 6.25 6.84 -1.84
CA VAL A 16 6.90 7.33 -0.63
C VAL A 16 7.95 8.38 -0.96
N ASN A 17 7.97 9.45 -0.19
CA ASN A 17 9.08 10.40 -0.10
C ASN A 17 9.30 10.75 1.38
N HIS A 18 10.29 11.59 1.69
CA HIS A 18 10.61 11.95 3.07
C HIS A 18 9.42 12.57 3.83
N ASP A 19 8.63 13.44 3.19
CA ASP A 19 7.49 14.08 3.83
C ASP A 19 6.35 13.09 4.13
N VAL A 20 6.10 12.14 3.21
CA VAL A 20 5.14 11.05 3.41
C VAL A 20 5.60 10.16 4.57
N LEU A 21 6.87 9.77 4.60
CA LEU A 21 7.42 8.91 5.64
C LEU A 21 7.36 9.58 7.02
N ALA A 22 7.79 10.84 7.11
CA ALA A 22 7.69 11.64 8.33
C ALA A 22 6.23 11.81 8.81
N SER A 23 5.28 11.93 7.89
CA SER A 23 3.85 11.99 8.23
C SER A 23 3.34 10.68 8.83
N ILE A 24 3.79 9.53 8.33
CA ILE A 24 3.43 8.21 8.87
C ILE A 24 4.07 8.01 10.25
N GLU A 25 5.35 8.39 10.41
CA GLU A 25 6.05 8.38 11.70
C GLU A 25 5.31 9.22 12.74
N TYR A 26 4.91 10.44 12.38
CA TYR A 26 4.12 11.30 13.27
C TYR A 26 2.78 10.65 13.64
N ALA A 27 2.06 10.10 12.67
CA ALA A 27 0.77 9.45 12.92
C ALA A 27 0.91 8.27 13.89
N CYS A 28 1.93 7.43 13.74
CA CYS A 28 2.10 6.25 14.58
C CYS A 28 2.76 6.54 15.92
N ASN A 29 3.84 7.32 15.94
CA ASN A 29 4.68 7.53 17.12
C ASN A 29 4.24 8.70 17.99
N VAL A 30 3.54 9.69 17.43
CA VAL A 30 3.05 10.87 18.18
C VAL A 30 1.54 10.82 18.40
N VAL A 31 0.76 10.61 17.35
CA VAL A 31 -0.71 10.57 17.44
C VAL A 31 -1.21 9.23 17.99
N GLY A 32 -0.46 8.15 17.79
CA GLY A 32 -0.77 6.82 18.32
C GLY A 32 -1.59 5.93 17.40
N ALA A 33 -1.62 6.22 16.08
CA ALA A 33 -2.28 5.38 15.08
C ALA A 33 -1.70 3.94 15.10
N LYS A 34 -2.60 2.94 15.13
CA LYS A 34 -2.22 1.53 15.32
C LYS A 34 -2.19 0.69 14.06
N LEU A 35 -2.71 1.20 12.95
CA LEU A 35 -2.75 0.49 11.67
C LEU A 35 -2.38 1.45 10.54
N ILE A 36 -1.36 1.06 9.77
CA ILE A 36 -1.02 1.69 8.49
C ILE A 36 -1.71 0.89 7.39
N VAL A 37 -2.47 1.58 6.53
CA VAL A 37 -3.06 0.97 5.33
C VAL A 37 -2.48 1.66 4.10
N VAL A 38 -1.77 0.90 3.27
CA VAL A 38 -1.39 1.36 1.92
C VAL A 38 -2.52 0.99 0.96
N LEU A 39 -3.35 1.97 0.63
CA LEU A 39 -4.53 1.78 -0.21
C LEU A 39 -4.27 2.27 -1.64
N GLY A 40 -3.96 1.34 -2.55
CA GLY A 40 -3.99 1.62 -3.99
C GLY A 40 -5.41 1.52 -4.54
N HIS A 41 -5.59 1.79 -5.83
CA HIS A 41 -6.90 1.71 -6.45
C HIS A 41 -6.84 1.34 -7.93
N THR A 42 -7.90 0.71 -8.43
CA THR A 42 -8.03 0.42 -9.87
C THR A 42 -8.06 1.72 -10.68
N ARG A 43 -7.60 1.66 -11.93
CA ARG A 43 -7.55 2.80 -12.87
C ARG A 43 -6.71 3.99 -12.37
N CYS A 44 -5.64 3.73 -11.63
CA CYS A 44 -4.75 4.79 -11.16
C CYS A 44 -4.00 5.46 -12.32
N GLY A 45 -4.28 6.75 -12.56
CA GLY A 45 -3.65 7.50 -13.66
C GLY A 45 -2.14 7.64 -13.54
N ALA A 46 -1.60 7.71 -12.31
CA ALA A 46 -0.15 7.72 -12.09
C ALA A 46 0.50 6.38 -12.49
N ILE A 47 -0.15 5.27 -12.17
CA ILE A 47 0.33 3.94 -12.56
C ILE A 47 0.28 3.79 -14.08
N GLN A 48 -0.83 4.19 -14.72
CA GLN A 48 -0.95 4.19 -16.18
C GLN A 48 0.15 5.04 -16.85
N ALA A 49 0.41 6.24 -16.34
CA ALA A 49 1.46 7.10 -16.84
C ALA A 49 2.87 6.50 -16.67
N ALA A 50 3.12 5.79 -15.56
CA ALA A 50 4.37 5.06 -15.35
C ALA A 50 4.52 3.89 -16.34
N CYS A 51 3.45 3.13 -16.58
CA CYS A 51 3.42 2.05 -17.57
C CYS A 51 3.68 2.54 -18.99
N ASP A 52 3.23 3.75 -19.32
CA ASP A 52 3.43 4.37 -20.63
C ASP A 52 4.77 5.10 -20.77
N GLY A 53 5.58 5.17 -19.71
CA GLY A 53 6.87 5.86 -19.74
C GLY A 53 6.73 7.37 -19.94
N VAL A 54 5.70 8.00 -19.37
CA VAL A 54 5.48 9.44 -19.51
C VAL A 54 6.62 10.22 -18.85
N GLU A 55 7.23 11.15 -19.59
CA GLU A 55 8.26 12.06 -19.08
C GLU A 55 7.82 13.52 -19.23
N LYS A 56 7.55 14.21 -18.11
CA LYS A 56 7.09 15.61 -18.11
C LYS A 56 7.36 16.33 -16.78
N GLY A 57 8.39 17.17 -16.74
CA GLY A 57 8.70 18.00 -15.56
C GLY A 57 8.81 17.17 -14.27
N HIS A 58 8.25 17.65 -13.17
CA HIS A 58 8.27 16.92 -11.88
C HIS A 58 7.48 15.60 -11.89
N ILE A 59 6.60 15.38 -12.87
CA ILE A 59 5.88 14.10 -13.01
C ILE A 59 6.87 12.96 -13.21
N THR A 60 7.95 13.18 -13.98
CA THR A 60 8.99 12.16 -14.21
C THR A 60 9.59 11.65 -12.89
N GLN A 61 9.89 12.54 -11.94
CA GLN A 61 10.45 12.16 -10.64
C GLN A 61 9.44 11.44 -9.72
N LEU A 62 8.15 11.66 -9.94
CA LEU A 62 7.10 10.93 -9.24
C LEU A 62 6.97 9.52 -9.83
N LEU A 63 6.89 9.42 -11.16
CA LEU A 63 6.73 8.15 -11.87
C LEU A 63 7.97 7.25 -11.71
N SER A 64 9.17 7.81 -11.57
CA SER A 64 10.39 7.03 -11.31
C SER A 64 10.30 6.20 -10.02
N LYS A 65 9.48 6.59 -9.04
CA LYS A 65 9.24 5.84 -7.80
C LYS A 65 8.31 4.64 -8.00
N ILE A 66 7.53 4.64 -9.08
CA ILE A 66 6.63 3.56 -9.51
C ILE A 66 7.38 2.57 -10.42
N GLN A 67 8.42 3.00 -11.11
CA GLN A 67 9.18 2.16 -12.05
C GLN A 67 9.69 0.82 -11.46
N PRO A 68 10.11 0.72 -10.19
CA PRO A 68 10.44 -0.58 -9.60
C PRO A 68 9.27 -1.58 -9.67
N ALA A 69 8.04 -1.13 -9.44
CA ALA A 69 6.85 -1.98 -9.56
C ALA A 69 6.56 -2.37 -11.01
N VAL A 70 6.72 -1.43 -11.95
CA VAL A 70 6.62 -1.72 -13.39
C VAL A 70 7.67 -2.76 -13.79
N ALA A 71 8.90 -2.67 -13.32
CA ALA A 71 9.97 -3.61 -13.65
C ALA A 71 9.82 -4.99 -12.99
N ALA A 72 9.23 -5.04 -11.79
CA ALA A 72 9.01 -6.26 -11.03
C ALA A 72 7.84 -7.10 -11.55
N GLU A 73 6.83 -6.48 -12.17
CA GLU A 73 5.77 -7.21 -12.87
C GLU A 73 6.36 -7.87 -14.13
N ARG A 74 6.39 -9.20 -14.15
CA ARG A 74 7.00 -9.99 -15.24
C ARG A 74 6.04 -10.99 -15.89
N GLU A 75 4.82 -11.11 -15.38
CA GLU A 75 3.82 -12.04 -15.93
C GLU A 75 3.32 -11.54 -17.29
N THR A 76 3.15 -10.23 -17.43
CA THR A 76 2.77 -9.61 -18.69
C THR A 76 3.97 -9.53 -19.63
N ILE A 77 4.01 -10.38 -20.65
CA ILE A 77 5.10 -10.40 -21.64
C ILE A 77 4.90 -9.35 -22.76
N ASN A 78 3.66 -9.16 -23.20
CA ASN A 78 3.31 -8.29 -24.34
C ASN A 78 2.34 -7.18 -23.93
N ASN A 79 2.32 -6.08 -24.68
CA ASN A 79 1.40 -4.95 -24.46
C ASN A 79 1.49 -4.34 -23.04
N ARG A 80 2.71 -4.20 -22.52
CA ARG A 80 3.01 -3.58 -21.22
C ARG A 80 2.80 -2.05 -21.27
N THR A 81 1.56 -1.62 -21.43
CA THR A 81 1.13 -0.21 -21.58
C THR A 81 -0.18 0.02 -20.82
N SER A 82 -0.59 1.26 -20.63
CA SER A 82 -1.83 1.65 -19.95
C SER A 82 -3.11 1.09 -20.59
N LYS A 83 -3.05 0.69 -21.86
CA LYS A 83 -4.17 0.06 -22.58
C LYS A 83 -4.45 -1.37 -22.12
N ASN A 84 -3.47 -2.04 -21.53
CA ASN A 84 -3.64 -3.36 -20.96
C ASN A 84 -4.08 -3.21 -19.49
N THR A 85 -5.38 -3.38 -19.24
CA THR A 85 -5.95 -3.18 -17.90
C THR A 85 -5.44 -4.21 -16.90
N GLU A 86 -5.20 -5.45 -17.32
CA GLU A 86 -4.66 -6.52 -16.48
C GLU A 86 -3.25 -6.17 -16.01
N PHE A 87 -2.38 -5.78 -16.95
CA PHE A 87 -1.04 -5.30 -16.63
C PHE A 87 -1.05 -4.11 -15.65
N VAL A 88 -1.90 -3.10 -15.89
CA VAL A 88 -2.01 -1.94 -14.99
C VAL A 88 -2.49 -2.37 -13.59
N ASN A 89 -3.40 -3.34 -13.50
CA ASN A 89 -3.86 -3.87 -12.21
C ASN A 89 -2.73 -4.61 -11.48
N HIS A 90 -1.97 -5.46 -12.18
CA HIS A 90 -0.80 -6.12 -11.59
C HIS A 90 0.25 -5.10 -11.14
N VAL A 91 0.60 -4.10 -11.98
CA VAL A 91 1.53 -3.03 -11.57
C VAL A 91 0.99 -2.25 -10.37
N THR A 92 -0.33 -2.09 -10.24
CA THR A 92 -0.93 -1.46 -9.05
C THR A 92 -0.66 -2.30 -7.80
N GLU A 93 -0.83 -3.62 -7.86
CA GLU A 93 -0.49 -4.53 -6.75
C GLU A 93 0.99 -4.46 -6.39
N PHE A 94 1.86 -4.50 -7.40
CA PHE A 94 3.31 -4.38 -7.21
C PHE A 94 3.70 -3.01 -6.64
N ASN A 95 2.99 -1.94 -6.99
CA ASN A 95 3.27 -0.61 -6.45
C ASN A 95 2.86 -0.49 -4.98
N ILE A 96 1.77 -1.15 -4.58
CA ILE A 96 1.41 -1.27 -3.16
C ILE A 96 2.49 -2.04 -2.40
N ALA A 97 2.95 -3.18 -2.93
CA ALA A 97 4.04 -3.95 -2.34
C ALA A 97 5.35 -3.14 -2.21
N ASN A 98 5.73 -2.42 -3.27
CA ASN A 98 6.89 -1.52 -3.28
C ASN A 98 6.76 -0.40 -2.23
N THR A 99 5.56 0.18 -2.09
CA THR A 99 5.29 1.22 -1.07
C THR A 99 5.39 0.66 0.35
N LEU A 100 4.79 -0.52 0.61
CA LEU A 100 4.87 -1.21 1.89
C LEU A 100 6.32 -1.50 2.27
N GLN A 101 7.10 -2.03 1.33
CA GLN A 101 8.52 -2.31 1.51
C GLN A 101 9.30 -1.04 1.82
N GLN A 102 9.11 0.06 1.08
CA GLN A 102 9.80 1.33 1.31
C GLN A 102 9.51 1.88 2.72
N ILE A 103 8.26 1.89 3.15
CA ILE A 103 7.93 2.33 4.52
C ILE A 103 8.64 1.47 5.57
N TYR A 104 8.64 0.15 5.38
CA TYR A 104 9.27 -0.78 6.31
C TYR A 104 10.81 -0.71 6.28
N LYS A 105 11.43 -0.42 5.14
CA LYS A 105 12.88 -0.39 4.99
C LYS A 105 13.48 0.96 5.39
N ASP A 106 12.85 2.05 4.98
CA ASP A 106 13.45 3.39 5.03
C ASP A 106 13.15 4.12 6.34
N SER A 107 12.15 3.66 7.12
CA SER A 107 11.91 4.17 8.48
C SER A 107 12.24 3.11 9.52
N GLU A 108 13.35 3.33 10.23
CA GLU A 108 13.74 2.49 11.36
C GLU A 108 12.69 2.51 12.48
N ILE A 109 12.10 3.68 12.76
CA ILE A 109 11.07 3.83 13.79
C ILE A 109 9.86 2.95 13.47
N LEU A 110 9.32 3.08 12.25
CA LEU A 110 8.15 2.30 11.86
C LEU A 110 8.47 0.81 11.79
N ARG A 111 9.65 0.44 11.26
CA ARG A 111 10.12 -0.96 11.23
C ARG A 111 10.13 -1.57 12.61
N LEU A 112 10.75 -0.91 13.58
CA LEU A 112 10.82 -1.40 14.96
C LEU A 112 9.43 -1.52 15.59
N MET A 113 8.54 -0.55 15.36
CA MET A 113 7.17 -0.61 15.87
C MET A 113 6.36 -1.77 15.27
N ILE A 114 6.54 -2.06 13.98
CA ILE A 114 5.90 -3.21 13.30
C ILE A 114 6.47 -4.53 13.81
N ASP A 115 7.80 -4.60 13.94
CA ASP A 115 8.52 -5.77 14.41
C ASP A 115 8.14 -6.18 15.83
N GLN A 116 7.95 -5.18 16.70
CA GLN A 116 7.51 -5.33 18.08
C GLN A 116 5.99 -5.45 18.24
N ASP A 117 5.24 -5.48 17.13
CA ASP A 117 3.76 -5.55 17.13
C ASP A 117 3.06 -4.37 17.85
N ASN A 118 3.75 -3.22 17.99
CA ASN A 118 3.19 -1.98 18.53
C ASN A 118 2.19 -1.31 17.58
N ILE A 119 2.42 -1.47 16.27
CA ILE A 119 1.53 -1.08 15.17
C ILE A 119 1.48 -2.21 14.13
N ALA A 120 0.43 -2.22 13.32
CA ALA A 120 0.27 -3.11 12.19
C ALA A 120 0.36 -2.34 10.86
N MET A 121 0.68 -3.06 9.78
CA MET A 121 0.67 -2.54 8.41
C MET A 121 -0.06 -3.54 7.51
N ILE A 122 -0.80 -3.05 6.51
CA ILE A 122 -1.47 -3.88 5.50
C ILE A 122 -1.61 -3.13 4.18
N GLY A 123 -1.57 -3.85 3.06
CA GLY A 123 -1.91 -3.31 1.75
C GLY A 123 -3.36 -3.60 1.37
N ALA A 124 -3.96 -2.74 0.54
CA ALA A 124 -5.29 -2.96 0.00
C ALA A 124 -5.48 -2.29 -1.37
N ILE A 125 -6.40 -2.84 -2.16
CA ILE A 125 -6.89 -2.24 -3.40
C ILE A 125 -8.34 -1.84 -3.25
N TYR A 126 -8.61 -0.57 -3.53
CA TYR A 126 -9.95 -0.03 -3.74
C TYR A 126 -10.35 -0.18 -5.22
N ASP A 127 -11.42 -0.90 -5.50
CA ASP A 127 -12.02 -0.91 -6.83
C ASP A 127 -12.96 0.27 -7.00
N VAL A 128 -12.57 1.23 -7.82
CA VAL A 128 -13.33 2.47 -8.07
C VAL A 128 -14.68 2.23 -8.73
N THR A 129 -14.89 1.05 -9.34
CA THR A 129 -16.15 0.70 -10.01
C THR A 129 -17.16 0.14 -9.03
N SER A 130 -16.74 -0.80 -8.18
CA SER A 130 -17.62 -1.49 -7.24
C SER A 130 -17.68 -0.87 -5.85
N GLY A 131 -16.73 0.00 -5.51
CA GLY A 131 -16.59 0.59 -4.17
C GLY A 131 -16.01 -0.36 -3.12
N LYS A 132 -15.59 -1.57 -3.52
CA LYS A 132 -15.06 -2.58 -2.61
C LYS A 132 -13.57 -2.38 -2.34
N VAL A 133 -13.15 -2.73 -1.13
CA VAL A 133 -11.73 -2.76 -0.73
C VAL A 133 -11.31 -4.20 -0.48
N ASN A 134 -10.26 -4.64 -1.16
CA ASN A 134 -9.67 -5.96 -1.02
C ASN A 134 -8.32 -5.85 -0.32
N PHE A 135 -8.18 -6.48 0.85
CA PHE A 135 -6.93 -6.53 1.60
C PHE A 135 -6.16 -7.81 1.26
N ASN A 136 -4.82 -7.73 1.19
CA ASN A 136 -3.97 -8.88 0.87
C ASN A 136 -2.60 -8.79 1.58
N ASP A 137 -1.87 -9.89 1.65
CA ASP A 137 -0.52 -9.97 2.26
C ASP A 137 0.61 -9.64 1.27
N TYR A 138 0.28 -9.44 -0.01
CA TYR A 138 1.18 -9.10 -1.11
C TYR A 138 2.43 -9.99 -1.21
N SER A 139 2.40 -11.20 -0.65
CA SER A 139 3.50 -12.16 -0.67
C SER A 139 4.07 -12.35 -2.08
N HIS A 140 3.19 -12.57 -3.05
CA HIS A 140 3.58 -12.74 -4.45
C HIS A 140 4.33 -11.52 -5.02
N ALA A 141 3.80 -10.31 -4.85
CA ALA A 141 4.45 -9.11 -5.39
C ALA A 141 5.78 -8.80 -4.66
N LEU A 142 5.82 -9.04 -3.35
CA LEU A 142 7.01 -8.81 -2.51
C LEU A 142 8.18 -9.74 -2.87
N THR A 143 7.94 -10.98 -3.30
CA THR A 143 9.03 -11.89 -3.70
C THR A 143 9.72 -11.48 -5.01
N HIS A 144 9.10 -10.58 -5.78
CA HIS A 144 9.63 -10.07 -7.05
C HIS A 144 10.34 -8.71 -6.90
N LEU A 145 10.35 -8.15 -5.70
CA LEU A 145 11.09 -6.94 -5.33
C LEU A 145 12.39 -7.32 -4.61
N ASP A 146 13.37 -6.42 -4.61
CA ASP A 146 14.64 -6.63 -3.89
C ASP A 146 14.42 -6.75 -2.37
N GLY A 147 15.36 -7.34 -1.63
CA GLY A 147 15.27 -7.46 -0.15
C GLY A 147 14.40 -8.62 0.33
N VAL A 148 14.75 -9.84 -0.08
CA VAL A 148 13.96 -11.06 0.12
C VAL A 148 13.64 -11.33 1.60
N ASP A 149 14.62 -11.19 2.49
CA ASP A 149 14.44 -11.51 3.91
C ASP A 149 13.48 -10.53 4.60
N GLU A 150 13.65 -9.23 4.33
CA GLU A 150 12.75 -8.19 4.82
C GLU A 150 11.32 -8.37 4.28
N ASN A 151 11.20 -8.73 3.00
CA ASN A 151 9.92 -8.97 2.33
C ASN A 151 9.16 -10.15 2.91
N ASN A 152 9.86 -11.25 3.19
CA ASN A 152 9.26 -12.42 3.82
C ASN A 152 8.71 -12.07 5.20
N ARG A 153 9.50 -11.36 6.02
CA ARG A 153 9.07 -10.92 7.37
C ARG A 153 7.88 -9.97 7.31
N LEU A 154 7.90 -9.00 6.39
CA LEU A 154 6.80 -8.07 6.20
C LEU A 154 5.51 -8.77 5.76
N SER A 155 5.61 -9.72 4.84
CA SER A 155 4.46 -10.52 4.38
C SER A 155 3.86 -11.36 5.51
N GLU A 156 4.70 -11.97 6.36
CA GLU A 156 4.22 -12.69 7.55
C GLU A 156 3.47 -11.78 8.53
N LYS A 157 3.99 -10.58 8.80
CA LYS A 157 3.31 -9.58 9.64
C LYS A 157 1.92 -9.23 9.06
N MET A 158 1.82 -8.98 7.76
CA MET A 158 0.54 -8.70 7.09
C MET A 158 -0.44 -9.88 7.14
N ARG A 159 0.06 -11.10 6.92
CA ARG A 159 -0.75 -12.33 7.04
C ARG A 159 -1.33 -12.48 8.43
N ASN A 160 -0.54 -12.20 9.47
CA ASN A 160 -1.02 -12.23 10.85
C ASN A 160 -2.13 -11.22 11.11
N VAL A 161 -2.08 -10.03 10.50
CA VAL A 161 -3.16 -9.03 10.57
C VAL A 161 -4.45 -9.59 9.96
N LEU A 162 -4.36 -10.18 8.76
CA LEU A 162 -5.52 -10.77 8.07
C LEU A 162 -6.14 -11.94 8.87
N GLU A 163 -5.31 -12.81 9.44
CA GLU A 163 -5.79 -13.93 10.24
C GLU A 163 -6.45 -13.48 11.55
N LYS A 164 -5.91 -12.44 12.22
CA LYS A 164 -6.55 -11.81 13.39
C LYS A 164 -7.90 -11.19 13.02
N ALA A 165 -7.99 -10.51 11.88
CA ALA A 165 -9.23 -9.91 11.40
C ALA A 165 -10.33 -10.95 11.15
N LYS A 166 -9.99 -12.12 10.58
CA LYS A 166 -10.95 -13.22 10.35
C LYS A 166 -11.46 -13.85 11.66
N LYS A 167 -10.65 -13.87 12.71
CA LYS A 167 -10.99 -14.47 14.01
C LYS A 167 -11.77 -13.55 14.94
N THR A 168 -11.81 -12.25 14.65
CA THR A 168 -12.54 -11.27 15.46
C THR A 168 -13.98 -11.20 14.95
N PRO A 169 -14.99 -11.60 15.74
CA PRO A 169 -16.37 -11.39 15.35
C PRO A 169 -16.60 -9.89 15.17
N ILE A 170 -17.21 -9.49 14.05
CA ILE A 170 -17.70 -8.12 13.89
C ILE A 170 -18.91 -7.99 14.83
N THR A 171 -18.69 -7.52 16.06
CA THR A 171 -19.78 -7.02 16.89
C THR A 171 -20.19 -5.68 16.30
N VAL A 172 -21.21 -5.69 15.46
CA VAL A 172 -21.91 -4.46 15.11
C VAL A 172 -22.68 -4.06 16.37
N ASP A 173 -22.18 -3.09 17.13
CA ASP A 173 -22.95 -2.45 18.18
C ASP A 173 -24.12 -1.72 17.52
N THR A 174 -25.28 -2.38 17.45
CA THR A 174 -26.53 -1.82 16.96
C THR A 174 -27.24 -0.93 17.99
N GLU A 175 -26.60 -0.63 19.11
CA GLU A 175 -27.17 0.20 20.18
C GLU A 175 -26.51 1.58 20.21
N ASN A 176 -26.90 2.48 19.29
CA ASN A 176 -27.06 3.93 19.57
C ASN A 176 -27.49 4.73 18.32
N THR A 177 -28.68 4.43 17.79
CA THR A 177 -29.44 5.40 16.99
C THR A 177 -30.86 5.51 17.51
N VAL A 178 -30.98 6.11 18.70
CA VAL A 178 -32.19 6.83 19.12
C VAL A 178 -31.75 8.08 19.90
N ALA A 179 -31.67 9.22 19.21
CA ALA A 179 -31.98 10.57 19.69
C ALA A 179 -31.86 11.55 18.51
#